data_AF-A0A2S2D020-F1
#
_entry.id   AF-A0A2S2D020-F1
#
_cell.length_a   1.000
_cell.length_b   1.000
_cell.length_c   1.000
_cell.angle_alpha   90.00
_cell.angle_beta   90.00
_cell.angle_gamma   90.00
#
_symmetry.space_group_name_H-M   'P 1'
#
loop_
_entity.id
_entity.type
_entity.pdbx_description
1 polymer ?
#
loop_
_entity_poly.entity_id
_entity_poly.type
_entity_poly.pdbx_seq_one_letter_code
_entity_poly.pdbx_strand_id
1 'polypeptide(L)'
;MTGNPTGLRGPKPGWRLLTLASLGLNLFLGAMLAAAYQRPPPLPMPDRYVERVAPALPAEDGQRLRQAFDRQRPRYDAMSRDYRAAREKVRLLAQADPLDLPALRSALEDARAKRRQFGEVTEETLLSILPDLPPASRARLAGKGL
;
A
#
# COMPACT_ATOMS: atom_id res chain seq x y z
N MET A 1 -48.61 -52.50 -16.30
CA MET A 1 -47.83 -52.99 -15.14
C MET A 1 -46.48 -53.40 -15.70
N THR A 2 -45.31 -52.86 -15.38
CA THR A 2 -44.75 -52.21 -14.18
C THR A 2 -43.41 -51.62 -14.67
N GLY A 3 -43.11 -50.32 -14.49
CA GLY A 3 -42.35 -49.85 -13.33
C GLY A 3 -40.91 -49.47 -13.73
N ASN A 4 -40.68 -48.19 -14.01
CA ASN A 4 -39.35 -47.62 -14.26
C ASN A 4 -38.87 -46.97 -12.95
N PRO A 5 -37.78 -47.42 -12.29
CA PRO A 5 -37.28 -46.74 -11.10
C PRO A 5 -36.32 -45.61 -11.47
N THR A 6 -36.79 -44.41 -11.17
CA THR A 6 -36.15 -43.10 -11.18
C THR A 6 -34.73 -43.11 -10.57
N GLY A 7 -33.72 -42.89 -11.40
CA GLY A 7 -32.36 -42.57 -10.96
C GLY A 7 -32.29 -41.17 -10.37
N LEU A 8 -32.10 -41.08 -9.06
CA LEU A 8 -31.88 -39.86 -8.29
C LEU A 8 -30.63 -39.12 -8.81
N ARG A 9 -30.80 -38.07 -9.61
CA ARG A 9 -29.73 -37.11 -9.92
C ARG A 9 -29.56 -36.16 -8.73
N GLY A 10 -28.64 -36.48 -7.82
CA GLY A 10 -28.16 -35.53 -6.83
C GLY A 10 -27.58 -34.27 -7.51
N PRO A 11 -27.75 -33.07 -6.94
CA PRO A 11 -27.26 -31.83 -7.54
C PRO A 11 -25.74 -31.88 -7.68
N LYS A 12 -25.24 -31.76 -8.91
CA LYS A 12 -23.81 -31.84 -9.23
C LYS A 12 -23.04 -30.77 -8.42
N PRO A 13 -22.13 -31.15 -7.51
CA PRO A 13 -21.42 -30.21 -6.64
C PRO A 13 -20.54 -29.21 -7.41
N GLY A 14 -20.21 -29.49 -8.68
CA GLY A 14 -19.41 -28.63 -9.54
C GLY A 14 -20.01 -27.25 -9.77
N TRP A 15 -21.34 -27.11 -9.94
CA TRP A 15 -21.92 -25.78 -10.20
C TRP A 15 -21.96 -24.88 -8.98
N ARG A 16 -22.23 -25.43 -7.79
CA ARG A 16 -22.17 -24.65 -6.54
C ARG A 16 -20.74 -24.25 -6.19
N LEU A 17 -19.77 -25.11 -6.49
CA LEU A 17 -18.36 -24.79 -6.30
C LEU A 17 -17.86 -23.75 -7.31
N LEU A 18 -18.30 -23.83 -8.57
CA LEU A 18 -18.01 -22.84 -9.60
C LEU A 18 -18.64 -21.48 -9.29
N THR A 19 -19.86 -21.44 -8.77
CA THR A 19 -20.49 -20.17 -8.36
C THR A 19 -19.81 -19.59 -7.13
N LEU A 20 -19.43 -20.39 -6.14
CA LEU A 20 -18.67 -19.91 -4.98
C LEU A 20 -17.27 -19.45 -5.36
N ALA A 21 -16.60 -20.14 -6.28
CA ALA A 21 -15.31 -19.74 -6.83
C ALA A 21 -15.42 -18.43 -7.62
N SER A 22 -16.45 -18.31 -8.46
CA SER A 22 -16.73 -17.08 -9.22
C SER A 22 -17.10 -15.91 -8.30
N LEU A 23 -17.91 -16.17 -7.27
CA LEU A 23 -18.30 -15.16 -6.30
C LEU A 23 -17.09 -14.70 -5.47
N GLY A 24 -16.29 -15.65 -4.96
CA GLY A 24 -15.04 -15.36 -4.26
C GLY A 24 -14.05 -14.59 -5.14
N LEU A 25 -13.96 -14.95 -6.43
CA LEU A 25 -13.13 -14.25 -7.40
C LEU A 25 -13.63 -12.82 -7.66
N ASN A 26 -14.94 -12.62 -7.80
CA ASN A 26 -15.53 -11.29 -7.97
C ASN A 26 -15.34 -10.42 -6.72
N LEU A 27 -15.48 -10.98 -5.51
CA LEU A 27 -15.17 -10.28 -4.26
C LEU A 27 -13.68 -9.97 -4.14
N PHE A 28 -12.80 -10.89 -4.55
CA PHE A 28 -11.35 -10.67 -4.54
C PHE A 28 -10.95 -9.58 -5.54
N LEU A 29 -11.45 -9.63 -6.78
CA LEU A 29 -11.24 -8.61 -7.79
C LEU A 29 -11.84 -7.27 -7.35
N GLY A 30 -13.04 -7.28 -6.77
CA GLY A 30 -13.70 -6.10 -6.21
C GLY A 30 -12.89 -5.49 -5.07
N ALA A 31 -12.36 -6.29 -4.15
CA ALA A 31 -11.50 -5.83 -3.06
C ALA A 31 -10.13 -5.35 -3.57
N MET A 32 -9.54 -6.02 -4.56
CA MET A 32 -8.28 -5.62 -5.20
C MET A 32 -8.46 -4.31 -5.97
N LEU A 33 -9.56 -4.17 -6.70
CA LEU A 33 -9.89 -2.96 -7.43
C LEU A 33 -10.27 -1.83 -6.48
N ALA A 34 -11.02 -2.10 -5.41
CA ALA A 34 -11.28 -1.15 -4.34
C ALA A 34 -10.00 -0.74 -3.61
N ALA A 35 -9.04 -1.65 -3.39
CA ALA A 35 -7.72 -1.32 -2.85
C ALA A 35 -6.85 -0.55 -3.85
N ALA A 36 -7.04 -0.76 -5.15
CA ALA A 36 -6.38 0.00 -6.21
C ALA A 36 -6.98 1.41 -6.41
N TYR A 37 -8.29 1.56 -6.19
CA TYR A 37 -9.06 2.81 -6.32
C TYR A 37 -9.18 3.60 -5.02
N GLN A 38 -9.05 2.95 -3.86
CA GLN A 38 -8.63 3.62 -2.64
C GLN A 38 -7.29 4.21 -2.98
N ARG A 39 -7.28 5.49 -3.39
CA ARG A 39 -6.04 6.25 -3.51
C ARG A 39 -5.40 6.11 -2.14
N PRO A 40 -4.30 5.35 -2.01
CA PRO A 40 -3.58 5.36 -0.75
C PRO A 40 -3.26 6.82 -0.48
N PRO A 41 -3.33 7.29 0.79
CA PRO A 41 -2.90 8.63 1.10
C PRO A 41 -1.56 8.84 0.39
N PRO A 42 -1.41 9.96 -0.36
CA PRO A 42 -0.23 10.18 -1.19
C PRO A 42 0.98 9.89 -0.32
N LEU A 43 1.92 9.09 -0.84
CA LEU A 43 3.14 8.71 -0.12
C LEU A 43 3.63 9.96 0.63
N PRO A 44 4.04 9.82 1.90
CA PRO A 44 4.77 10.88 2.58
C PRO A 44 6.07 11.05 1.79
N MET A 45 6.01 11.83 0.71
CA MET A 45 7.19 12.48 0.22
C MET A 45 7.72 13.29 1.40
N PRO A 46 9.01 13.20 1.70
CA PRO A 46 9.70 14.08 2.63
C PRO A 46 9.13 15.49 2.56
N ASP A 47 9.05 16.02 1.34
CA ASP A 47 8.58 17.36 1.05
C ASP A 47 7.13 17.58 1.51
N ARG A 48 6.22 16.63 1.28
CA ARG A 48 4.82 16.78 1.72
C ARG A 48 4.64 16.61 3.23
N TYR A 49 5.43 15.77 3.87
CA TYR A 49 5.40 15.63 5.32
C TYR A 49 5.96 16.91 5.96
N VAL A 50 7.12 17.35 5.50
CA VAL A 50 7.78 18.59 5.92
C VAL A 50 6.90 19.81 5.64
N GLU A 51 6.24 19.91 4.49
CA GLU A 51 5.29 20.98 4.17
C GLU A 51 4.06 20.99 5.09
N ARG A 52 3.61 19.82 5.58
CA ARG A 52 2.48 19.76 6.54
C ARG A 52 2.89 20.03 7.98
N VAL A 53 4.11 19.65 8.34
CA VAL A 53 4.59 19.64 9.73
C VAL A 53 5.42 20.88 10.04
N ALA A 54 6.31 21.30 9.14
CA ALA A 54 7.19 22.46 9.35
C ALA A 54 6.42 23.77 9.64
N PRO A 55 5.27 24.07 9.01
CA PRO A 55 4.51 25.30 9.35
C PRO A 55 3.88 25.27 10.75
N ALA A 56 3.75 24.09 11.37
CA ALA A 56 3.23 23.94 12.73
C ALA A 56 4.33 24.02 13.81
N LEU A 57 5.60 23.99 13.38
CA LEU A 57 6.78 24.11 14.22
C LEU A 57 7.30 25.55 14.25
N PRO A 58 8.02 25.96 15.30
CA PRO A 58 8.84 27.17 15.27
C PRO A 58 9.77 27.17 14.05
N ALA A 59 10.03 28.33 13.46
CA ALA A 59 10.75 28.44 12.18
C ALA A 59 12.12 27.72 12.19
N GLU A 60 12.85 27.80 13.32
CA GLU A 60 14.14 27.14 13.49
C GLU A 60 14.03 25.60 13.51
N ASP A 61 13.03 25.07 14.22
CA ASP A 61 12.77 23.62 14.28
C ASP A 61 12.24 23.07 12.95
N GLY A 62 11.43 23.87 12.24
CA GLY A 62 10.98 23.55 10.89
C GLY A 62 12.15 23.49 9.88
N GLN A 63 13.17 24.34 10.05
CA GLN A 63 14.40 24.25 9.26
C GLN A 63 15.24 23.02 9.60
N ARG A 64 15.36 22.65 10.88
CA ARG A 64 16.06 21.42 11.29
C ARG A 64 15.38 20.17 10.71
N LEU A 65 14.05 20.12 10.73
CA LEU A 65 13.26 19.08 10.09
C LEU A 65 13.55 19.00 8.58
N ARG A 66 13.50 20.15 7.88
CA ARG A 66 13.82 20.24 6.44
C ARG A 66 15.22 19.69 6.14
N GLN A 67 16.23 20.13 6.88
CA GLN A 67 17.61 19.70 6.66
C GLN A 67 17.81 18.19 6.86
N ALA A 68 17.15 17.60 7.85
CA ALA A 68 17.24 16.15 8.08
C ALA A 68 16.62 15.34 6.93
N PHE A 69 15.46 15.76 6.44
CA PHE A 69 14.82 15.15 5.28
C PHE A 69 15.58 15.40 3.98
N ASP A 70 16.17 16.57 3.80
CA ASP A 70 17.02 16.90 2.64
C ASP A 70 18.24 15.98 2.54
N ARG A 71 18.87 15.61 3.66
CA ARG A 71 19.98 14.64 3.66
C ARG A 71 19.55 13.25 3.17
N GLN A 72 18.32 12.85 3.47
CA GLN A 72 17.77 11.55 3.07
C GLN A 72 17.11 11.58 1.69
N ARG A 73 16.99 12.75 1.06
CA ARG A 73 16.29 12.96 -0.21
C ARG A 73 16.74 12.03 -1.34
N PRO A 74 18.04 11.75 -1.55
CA PRO A 74 18.47 10.77 -2.56
C PRO A 74 17.92 9.36 -2.30
N ARG A 75 17.84 8.94 -1.02
CA ARG A 75 17.31 7.64 -0.61
C ARG A 75 15.80 7.57 -0.88
N TYR A 76 15.06 8.61 -0.52
CA TYR A 76 13.63 8.73 -0.82
C TYR A 76 13.32 8.77 -2.32
N ASP A 77 14.15 9.43 -3.12
CA ASP A 77 14.02 9.48 -4.57
C ASP A 77 14.20 8.09 -5.19
N ALA A 78 15.21 7.34 -4.75
CA ALA A 78 15.43 5.96 -5.17
C ALA A 78 14.22 5.08 -4.84
N MET A 79 13.75 5.12 -3.59
CA MET A 79 12.57 4.36 -3.15
C MET A 79 11.31 4.76 -3.94
N SER A 80 11.18 6.03 -4.31
CA SER A 80 10.05 6.55 -5.09
C SER A 80 10.08 6.05 -6.53
N ARG A 81 11.26 5.92 -7.13
CA ARG A 81 11.42 5.26 -8.43
C ARG A 81 11.08 3.78 -8.33
N ASP A 82 11.58 3.09 -7.31
CA ASP A 82 11.37 1.66 -7.12
C ASP A 82 9.91 1.29 -6.87
N TYR A 83 9.21 2.10 -6.08
CA TYR A 83 7.77 1.94 -5.85
C TYR A 83 6.96 2.22 -7.11
N ARG A 84 7.29 3.28 -7.87
CA ARG A 84 6.65 3.56 -9.16
C ARG A 84 6.83 2.40 -10.15
N ALA A 85 8.04 1.84 -10.24
CA ALA A 85 8.32 0.69 -11.09
C ALA A 85 7.52 -0.55 -10.66
N ALA A 86 7.41 -0.82 -9.35
CA ALA A 86 6.59 -1.93 -8.84
C ALA A 86 5.09 -1.73 -9.15
N ARG A 87 4.59 -0.51 -9.02
CA ARG A 87 3.20 -0.18 -9.35
C ARG A 87 2.92 -0.32 -10.85
N GLU A 88 3.86 0.05 -11.70
CA GLU A 88 3.73 -0.16 -13.15
C GLU A 88 3.74 -1.65 -13.49
N LYS A 89 4.59 -2.46 -12.84
CA LYS A 89 4.58 -3.92 -13.00
C LYS A 89 3.22 -4.53 -12.64
N VAL A 90 2.61 -4.10 -11.53
CA VAL A 90 1.24 -4.52 -11.15
C VAL A 90 0.23 -4.14 -12.22
N ARG A 91 0.32 -2.90 -12.74
CA ARG A 91 -0.57 -2.40 -13.79
C ARG A 91 -0.44 -3.21 -15.09
N LEU A 92 0.78 -3.51 -15.52
CA LEU A 92 1.04 -4.32 -16.72
C LEU A 92 0.54 -5.76 -16.57
N LEU A 93 0.80 -6.40 -15.42
CA LEU A 93 0.32 -7.77 -15.16
C LEU A 93 -1.20 -7.85 -15.06
N ALA A 94 -1.86 -6.83 -14.53
CA ALA A 94 -3.32 -6.76 -14.49
C ALA A 94 -3.96 -6.53 -15.87
N GLN A 95 -3.21 -6.02 -16.85
CA GLN A 95 -3.64 -5.80 -18.23
C GLN A 95 -3.23 -6.94 -19.17
N ALA A 96 -2.45 -7.92 -18.68
CA ALA A 96 -2.00 -9.04 -19.48
C ALA A 96 -3.14 -10.02 -19.80
N ASP A 97 -3.14 -10.54 -21.02
CA ASP A 97 -4.01 -11.63 -21.46
C ASP A 97 -3.14 -12.77 -22.01
N PRO A 98 -3.15 -13.96 -21.39
CA PRO A 98 -3.94 -14.36 -20.22
C PRO A 98 -3.47 -13.72 -18.90
N LEU A 99 -4.40 -13.56 -17.96
CA LEU A 99 -4.11 -13.03 -16.63
C LEU A 99 -3.32 -14.03 -15.77
N ASP A 100 -2.07 -13.69 -15.45
CA ASP A 100 -1.22 -14.46 -14.54
C ASP A 100 -1.45 -14.02 -13.08
N LEU A 101 -2.33 -14.74 -12.37
CA LEU A 101 -2.68 -14.47 -10.98
C LEU A 101 -1.50 -14.65 -10.00
N PRO A 102 -0.68 -15.72 -10.07
CA PRO A 102 0.55 -15.83 -9.28
C PRO A 102 1.50 -14.64 -9.46
N ALA A 103 1.75 -14.21 -10.69
CA ALA A 103 2.63 -13.08 -10.97
C ALA A 103 2.07 -11.76 -10.46
N LEU A 104 0.76 -11.53 -10.63
CA LEU A 104 0.09 -10.34 -10.11
C LEU A 104 0.14 -10.28 -8.58
N ARG A 105 -0.09 -11.41 -7.90
CA ARG A 105 0.00 -11.49 -6.43
C ARG A 105 1.40 -11.16 -5.95
N SER A 106 2.43 -11.72 -6.57
CA SER A 106 3.83 -11.41 -6.24
C SER A 106 4.14 -9.92 -6.44
N ALA A 107 3.72 -9.32 -7.57
CA ALA A 107 3.96 -7.90 -7.82
C ALA A 107 3.23 -6.99 -6.82
N LEU A 108 2.03 -7.37 -6.36
CA LEU A 108 1.31 -6.65 -5.31
C LEU A 108 1.99 -6.74 -3.94
N GLU A 109 2.59 -7.89 -3.59
CA GLU A 109 3.38 -8.03 -2.37
C GLU A 109 4.67 -7.21 -2.44
N ASP A 110 5.36 -7.20 -3.58
CA ASP A 110 6.56 -6.38 -3.81
C ASP A 110 6.26 -4.88 -3.66
N ALA A 111 5.16 -4.42 -4.26
CA ALA A 111 4.72 -3.02 -4.15
C ALA A 111 4.38 -2.64 -2.70
N ARG A 112 3.77 -3.57 -1.94
CA ARG A 112 3.50 -3.39 -0.51
C ARG A 112 4.77 -3.37 0.33
N ALA A 113 5.72 -4.26 0.07
CA ALA A 113 7.02 -4.28 0.74
C ALA A 113 7.78 -2.95 0.54
N LYS A 114 7.87 -2.46 -0.70
CA LYS A 114 8.51 -1.17 -1.01
C LYS A 114 7.80 0.00 -0.33
N ARG A 115 6.48 -0.05 -0.20
CA ARG A 115 5.73 0.98 0.53
C ARG A 115 6.04 0.98 2.03
N ARG A 116 6.20 -0.20 2.65
CA ARG A 116 6.54 -0.29 4.09
C ARG A 116 7.89 0.35 4.40
N GLN A 117 8.87 0.19 3.50
CA GLN A 117 10.20 0.80 3.66
C GLN A 117 10.13 2.34 3.77
N PHE A 118 9.16 3.01 3.13
CA PHE A 118 8.98 4.46 3.29
C PHE A 118 8.63 4.84 4.73
N GLY A 119 7.82 4.03 5.41
CA GLY A 119 7.49 4.23 6.81
C GLY A 119 8.74 4.11 7.68
N GLU A 120 9.48 3.01 7.50
CA GLU A 120 10.72 2.72 8.24
C GLU A 120 11.76 3.84 8.11
N VAL A 121 12.02 4.33 6.90
CA VAL A 121 13.00 5.43 6.69
C VAL A 121 12.49 6.75 7.27
N THR A 122 11.18 6.98 7.26
CA THR A 122 10.59 8.18 7.88
C THR A 122 10.67 8.12 9.39
N GLU A 123 10.36 6.97 9.99
CA GLU A 123 10.54 6.74 11.42
C GLU A 123 12.00 6.89 11.84
N GLU A 124 12.94 6.29 11.09
CA GLU A 124 14.39 6.43 11.32
C GLU A 124 14.82 7.90 11.27
N THR A 125 14.35 8.64 10.26
CA THR A 125 14.65 10.07 10.11
C THR A 125 14.09 10.89 11.27
N LEU A 126 12.85 10.61 11.69
CA LEU A 126 12.23 11.27 12.85
C LEU A 126 12.96 10.94 14.16
N LEU A 127 13.32 9.67 14.38
CA LEU A 127 14.10 9.24 15.54
C LEU A 127 15.48 9.89 15.59
N SER A 128 16.09 10.17 14.43
CA SER A 128 17.38 10.85 14.36
C SER A 128 17.33 12.32 14.80
N ILE A 129 16.19 13.01 14.59
CA ILE A 129 16.04 14.43 14.93
C ILE A 129 15.35 14.69 16.27
N LEU A 130 14.59 13.72 16.78
CA LEU A 130 13.84 13.85 18.02
C LEU A 130 14.72 14.31 19.22
N PRO A 131 15.97 13.85 19.40
CA PRO A 131 16.84 14.32 20.48
C PRO A 131 17.19 15.81 20.42
N ASP A 132 17.28 16.37 19.21
CA ASP A 132 17.68 17.76 18.97
C ASP A 132 16.49 18.74 19.01
N LEU A 133 15.27 18.21 19.16
CA LEU A 133 14.05 19.00 19.19
C LEU A 133 13.62 19.36 20.62
N PRO A 134 13.21 20.62 20.86
CA PRO A 134 12.63 21.03 22.14
C PRO A 134 11.43 20.16 22.52
N PRO A 135 11.16 19.93 23.84
CA PRO A 135 10.02 19.13 24.29
C PRO A 135 8.67 19.55 23.70
N ALA A 136 8.45 20.86 23.52
CA ALA A 136 7.24 21.42 22.90
C ALA A 136 7.08 21.01 21.43
N SER A 137 8.19 20.96 20.69
CA SER A 137 8.22 20.57 19.27
C SER A 137 8.02 19.06 19.10
N ARG A 138 8.56 18.25 20.03
CA ARG A 138 8.28 16.81 20.10
C ARG A 138 6.81 16.49 20.38
N ALA A 139 6.17 17.22 21.30
CA ALA A 139 4.74 17.05 21.60
C ALA A 139 3.85 17.39 20.40
N ARG A 140 4.22 18.42 19.61
CA ARG A 140 3.51 18.79 18.37
C ARG A 140 3.67 17.75 17.27
N LEU A 141 4.84 17.12 17.17
CA LEU A 141 5.09 16.00 16.25
C LEU A 141 4.24 14.77 16.63
N ALA A 142 4.23 14.39 17.91
CA ALA A 142 3.42 13.27 18.41
C ALA A 142 1.92 13.49 18.20
N GLY A 143 1.43 14.73 18.35
CA GLY A 143 0.02 15.08 18.13
C GLY A 143 -0.43 15.11 16.68
N LYS A 144 0.50 15.11 15.70
CA LYS A 144 0.17 15.11 14.26
C LYS A 144 0.28 13.73 13.58
N GLY A 145 0.58 12.70 14.36
CA GLY A 145 0.75 11.33 13.89
C GLY A 145 2.18 11.05 13.45
N LEU A 146 2.83 10.15 14.19
CA LEU A 146 3.79 9.20 13.61
C LEU A 146 3.03 8.30 12.63
#